data_AF-A0A926A3T6-F1
#
_entry.id   AF-A0A926A3T6-F1
#
_cell.length_a   1.000
_cell.length_b   1.000
_cell.length_c   1.000
_cell.angle_alpha   90.00
_cell.angle_beta   90.00
_cell.angle_gamma   90.00
#
_symmetry.space_group_name_H-M   'P 1'
#
loop_
_entity.id
_entity.type
_entity.pdbx_description
1 polymer ?
#
loop_
_entity_poly.entity_id
_entity_poly.type
_entity_poly.pdbx_seq_one_letter_code
_entity_poly.pdbx_strand_id
1 'polypeptide(L)'
;TVPLLLMVATGAGLPRRAAAGVIAVQCAVYGLYVSWVAGTGQLGAWFEQTLGGIVRATGVATETGFNAVGTPSFLDRVVANLSRFGPSYLLIGVAVGYVAVLLALEIRARGPVGRHAGPDREAVRRLVIYWLAGVVAAVVYTFLLGEVEEQTFYLMAVPATVVIAMLVTHTAVHRALRVFVPVALAVVLAGSGAVWWTIHTRPDDAYLRLVEFLGPQAGTGTVIALGEHTAQFVLPGFGLVELPVSGEPTPTLPPAQYALVSTELSALGLAPVPSTTVDALDRRHPLVFTASGRTVGELRLYDLSRDGRPTVAQGASR
;
A
#
# COMPACT_ATOMS: atom_id res chain seq x y z
N THR A 1 0.61 17.73 -9.54
CA THR A 1 0.21 18.86 -10.41
C THR A 1 -0.18 20.12 -9.65
N VAL A 2 -0.97 20.03 -8.57
CA VAL A 2 -1.43 21.19 -7.75
C VAL A 2 -0.29 22.11 -7.27
N PRO A 3 0.84 21.60 -6.72
CA PRO A 3 1.94 22.48 -6.31
C PRO A 3 2.55 23.28 -7.48
N LEU A 4 2.68 22.67 -8.65
CA LEU A 4 3.20 23.35 -9.85
C LEU A 4 2.22 24.41 -10.36
N LEU A 5 0.91 24.15 -10.31
CA LEU A 5 -0.13 25.13 -10.65
C LEU A 5 -0.09 26.33 -9.70
N LEU A 6 0.07 26.08 -8.40
CA LEU A 6 0.26 27.13 -7.41
C LEU A 6 1.54 27.92 -7.68
N MET A 7 2.64 27.28 -8.06
CA MET A 7 3.90 27.96 -8.43
C MET A 7 3.74 28.81 -9.71
N VAL A 8 2.98 28.35 -10.70
CA VAL A 8 2.66 29.16 -11.90
C VAL A 8 1.83 30.38 -11.52
N ALA A 9 0.78 30.20 -10.72
CA ALA A 9 -0.11 31.29 -10.31
C ALA A 9 0.62 32.32 -9.43
N THR A 10 1.32 31.85 -8.40
CA THR A 10 1.97 32.70 -7.39
C THR A 10 3.36 33.20 -7.80
N GLY A 11 4.04 32.52 -8.72
CA GLY A 11 5.44 32.79 -9.06
C GLY A 11 6.43 32.39 -7.95
N ALA A 12 5.98 31.67 -6.92
CA ALA A 12 6.82 31.24 -5.82
C ALA A 12 7.69 30.03 -6.20
N GLY A 13 8.97 30.03 -5.83
CA GLY A 13 9.89 28.90 -5.99
C GLY A 13 10.55 28.81 -7.36
N LEU A 14 9.77 28.64 -8.43
CA LEU A 14 10.27 28.48 -9.82
C LEU A 14 9.79 29.63 -10.72
N PRO A 15 10.58 30.06 -11.72
CA PRO A 15 10.11 30.96 -12.76
C PRO A 15 8.86 30.40 -13.44
N ARG A 16 7.83 31.24 -13.63
CA ARG A 16 6.54 30.82 -14.21
C ARG A 16 6.68 30.04 -15.52
N ARG A 17 7.63 30.44 -16.37
CA ARG A 17 7.93 29.76 -17.66
C ARG A 17 8.49 28.34 -17.45
N ALA A 18 9.36 28.15 -16.47
CA ALA A 18 9.91 26.84 -16.13
C ALA A 18 8.81 25.94 -15.56
N ALA A 19 8.01 26.45 -14.62
CA ALA A 19 6.89 25.69 -14.05
C ALA A 19 5.84 25.32 -15.12
N ALA A 20 5.51 26.25 -16.03
CA ALA A 20 4.63 25.98 -17.17
C ALA A 20 5.23 24.93 -18.13
N GLY A 21 6.54 24.98 -18.38
CA GLY A 21 7.26 23.98 -19.18
C GLY A 21 7.16 22.59 -18.57
N VAL A 22 7.35 22.46 -17.26
CA VAL A 22 7.19 21.17 -16.55
C VAL A 22 5.77 20.65 -16.65
N ILE A 23 4.76 21.52 -16.49
CA ILE A 23 3.35 21.14 -16.67
C ILE A 23 3.08 20.69 -18.11
N ALA A 24 3.62 21.39 -19.11
CA ALA A 24 3.45 21.02 -20.51
C ALA A 24 4.03 19.65 -20.81
N VAL A 25 5.23 19.34 -20.29
CA VAL A 25 5.85 18.00 -20.43
C VAL A 25 4.99 16.94 -19.75
N GLN A 26 4.52 17.19 -18.52
CA GLN A 26 3.64 16.26 -17.81
C GLN A 26 2.35 15.99 -18.61
N CYS A 27 1.71 17.03 -19.13
CA CYS A 27 0.51 16.92 -19.95
C CYS A 27 0.78 16.18 -21.26
N ALA A 28 1.94 16.39 -21.90
CA ALA A 28 2.30 15.70 -23.13
C ALA A 28 2.49 14.18 -22.92
N VAL A 29 3.21 13.80 -21.86
CA VAL A 29 3.40 12.39 -21.49
C VAL A 29 2.07 11.73 -21.14
N TYR A 30 1.24 12.40 -20.34
CA TYR A 30 -0.08 11.87 -19.98
C TYR A 30 -1.02 11.81 -21.19
N GLY A 31 -0.94 12.80 -22.09
CA GLY A 31 -1.68 12.83 -23.34
C GLY A 31 -1.36 11.64 -24.23
N LEU A 32 -0.08 11.26 -24.35
CA LEU A 32 0.33 10.06 -25.09
C LEU A 32 -0.31 8.78 -24.54
N TYR A 33 -0.33 8.63 -23.22
CA TYR A 33 -0.99 7.51 -22.55
C TYR A 33 -2.50 7.50 -22.83
N VAL A 34 -3.18 8.64 -22.70
CA VAL A 34 -4.63 8.73 -22.99
C VAL A 34 -4.92 8.46 -24.47
N SER A 35 -4.08 8.94 -25.39
CA SER A 35 -4.19 8.64 -26.82
C SER A 35 -4.03 7.15 -27.11
N TRP A 36 -3.10 6.47 -26.43
CA TRP A 36 -2.96 5.01 -26.52
C TRP A 36 -4.22 4.28 -26.04
N VAL A 37 -4.73 4.63 -24.86
CA VAL A 37 -5.98 4.06 -24.32
C VAL A 37 -7.16 4.27 -25.28
N ALA A 38 -7.28 5.48 -25.83
CA ALA A 38 -8.28 5.80 -26.84
C ALA A 38 -8.14 4.92 -28.10
N GLY A 39 -6.90 4.73 -28.59
CA GLY A 39 -6.60 3.88 -29.73
C GLY A 39 -6.94 2.41 -29.53
N THR A 40 -6.94 1.93 -28.27
CA THR A 40 -7.36 0.55 -27.91
C THR A 40 -8.87 0.40 -27.67
N GLY A 41 -9.66 1.46 -27.81
CA GLY A 41 -11.11 1.43 -27.58
C GLY A 41 -11.52 1.33 -26.10
N GLN A 42 -10.57 1.43 -25.15
CA GLN A 42 -10.84 1.31 -23.72
C GLN A 42 -11.16 2.64 -23.02
N LEU A 43 -11.47 3.69 -23.79
CA LEU A 43 -11.68 5.03 -23.24
C LEU A 43 -12.82 5.09 -22.22
N GLY A 44 -13.91 4.32 -22.43
CA GLY A 44 -15.04 4.24 -21.51
C GLY A 44 -14.64 3.66 -20.15
N ALA A 45 -14.04 2.47 -20.15
CA ALA A 45 -13.56 1.82 -18.93
C ALA A 45 -12.52 2.68 -18.20
N TRP A 46 -11.61 3.31 -18.93
CA TRP A 46 -10.65 4.24 -18.35
C TRP A 46 -11.33 5.46 -17.70
N PHE A 47 -12.36 6.02 -18.33
CA PHE A 47 -13.09 7.18 -17.82
C PHE A 47 -13.87 6.82 -16.55
N GLU A 48 -14.55 5.68 -16.52
CA GLU A 48 -15.24 5.15 -15.34
C GLU A 48 -14.26 4.91 -14.18
N GLN A 49 -13.12 4.26 -14.45
CA GLN A 49 -12.08 4.05 -13.45
C GLN A 49 -11.47 5.37 -12.94
N THR A 50 -11.27 6.35 -13.83
CA THR A 50 -10.69 7.65 -13.47
C THR A 50 -11.67 8.46 -12.63
N LEU A 51 -12.95 8.53 -13.03
CA LEU A 51 -13.99 9.21 -12.24
C LEU A 51 -14.20 8.52 -10.90
N GLY A 52 -14.29 7.19 -10.86
CA GLY A 52 -14.35 6.43 -9.61
C GLY A 52 -13.15 6.72 -8.71
N GLY A 53 -11.95 6.78 -9.30
CA GLY A 53 -10.74 7.22 -8.62
C GLY A 53 -10.83 8.63 -8.04
N ILE A 54 -11.42 9.59 -8.76
CA ILE A 54 -11.63 10.96 -8.26
C ILE A 54 -12.63 10.96 -7.09
N VAL A 55 -13.73 10.23 -7.19
CA VAL A 55 -14.74 10.13 -6.12
C VAL A 55 -14.14 9.51 -4.85
N ARG A 56 -13.29 8.49 -4.99
CA ARG A 56 -12.52 7.91 -3.88
C ARG A 56 -11.48 8.89 -3.33
N ALA A 57 -10.79 9.61 -4.22
CA ALA A 57 -9.79 10.61 -3.82
C ALA A 57 -10.42 11.80 -3.09
N THR A 58 -11.69 12.14 -3.32
CA THR A 58 -12.41 13.18 -2.57
C THR A 58 -13.06 12.66 -1.29
N GLY A 59 -12.92 11.36 -0.98
CA GLY A 59 -13.49 10.73 0.22
C GLY A 59 -15.00 10.54 0.18
N VAL A 60 -15.60 10.71 -1.01
CA VAL A 60 -17.04 10.52 -1.20
C VAL A 60 -17.39 9.04 -1.26
N ALA A 61 -16.49 8.23 -1.81
CA ALA A 61 -16.52 6.77 -1.72
C ALA A 61 -15.30 6.30 -0.92
N THR A 62 -15.49 5.35 -0.02
CA THR A 62 -14.42 4.71 0.75
C THR A 62 -14.68 3.22 0.69
N GLU A 63 -14.13 2.59 -0.34
CA GLU A 63 -14.29 1.16 -0.59
C GLU A 63 -13.24 0.36 0.20
N THR A 64 -12.06 0.97 0.43
CA THR A 64 -10.93 0.34 1.11
C THR A 64 -10.28 1.25 2.17
N GLY A 65 -9.35 0.70 2.94
CA GLY A 65 -8.52 1.46 3.89
C GLY A 65 -9.11 1.61 5.30
N PHE A 66 -8.41 2.39 6.13
CA PHE A 66 -8.73 2.54 7.57
C PHE A 66 -10.00 3.34 7.87
N ASN A 67 -10.59 3.98 6.86
CA ASN A 67 -11.82 4.77 6.99
C ASN A 67 -13.06 3.99 6.51
N ALA A 68 -12.90 2.77 6.00
CA ALA A 68 -14.00 1.92 5.56
C ALA A 68 -14.75 1.30 6.75
N VAL A 69 -16.04 1.01 6.56
CA VAL A 69 -16.88 0.40 7.60
C VAL A 69 -16.44 -1.05 7.85
N GLY A 70 -16.17 -1.40 9.12
CA GLY A 70 -15.79 -2.76 9.51
C GLY A 70 -14.30 -3.08 9.39
N THR A 71 -13.44 -2.11 9.04
CA THR A 71 -11.99 -2.30 9.03
C THR A 71 -11.34 -1.89 10.36
N PRO A 72 -10.18 -2.47 10.72
CA PRO A 72 -9.45 -2.05 11.93
C PRO A 72 -8.97 -0.61 11.84
N SER A 73 -8.92 0.09 12.98
CA SER A 73 -8.47 1.47 13.01
C SER A 73 -6.99 1.59 12.61
N PHE A 74 -6.60 2.76 12.11
CA PHE A 74 -5.22 3.06 11.76
C PHE A 74 -4.25 2.83 12.93
N LEU A 75 -4.62 3.27 14.14
CA LEU A 75 -3.76 3.12 15.31
C LEU A 75 -3.58 1.65 15.69
N ASP A 76 -4.66 0.85 15.62
CA ASP A 76 -4.57 -0.60 15.87
C ASP A 76 -3.60 -1.24 14.90
N ARG A 77 -3.60 -0.79 13.64
CA ARG A 77 -2.72 -1.30 12.58
C ARG A 77 -1.27 -0.88 12.74
N VAL A 78 -1.02 0.38 13.10
CA VAL A 78 0.34 0.86 13.42
C VAL A 78 0.91 0.10 14.61
N VAL A 79 0.10 -0.10 15.66
CA VAL A 79 0.52 -0.84 16.86
C VAL A 79 0.76 -2.30 16.54
N ALA A 80 -0.15 -2.95 15.81
CA ALA A 80 -0.01 -4.35 15.39
C ALA A 80 1.24 -4.59 14.54
N ASN A 81 1.57 -3.63 13.66
CA ASN A 81 2.72 -3.74 12.77
C ASN A 81 3.99 -3.07 13.32
N LEU A 82 3.98 -2.52 14.54
CA LEU A 82 5.11 -1.78 15.09
C LEU A 82 6.40 -2.62 15.15
N SER A 83 6.26 -3.92 15.42
CA SER A 83 7.39 -4.85 15.43
C SER A 83 8.04 -5.06 14.06
N ARG A 84 7.29 -4.91 12.96
CA ARG A 84 7.79 -5.04 11.59
C ARG A 84 8.23 -3.71 11.00
N PHE A 85 7.43 -2.65 11.17
CA PHE A 85 7.62 -1.39 10.48
C PHE A 85 8.01 -0.23 11.40
N GLY A 86 8.20 -0.47 12.69
CA GLY A 86 8.65 0.53 13.66
C GLY A 86 9.89 1.31 13.23
N PRO A 87 10.95 0.68 12.70
CA PRO A 87 12.10 1.39 12.15
C PRO A 87 11.70 2.41 11.05
N SER A 88 10.83 2.00 10.12
CA SER A 88 10.34 2.86 9.03
C SER A 88 9.47 3.99 9.56
N TYR A 89 8.57 3.71 10.50
CA TYR A 89 7.72 4.73 11.13
C TYR A 89 8.55 5.77 11.88
N LEU A 90 9.61 5.35 12.58
CA LEU A 90 10.52 6.25 13.26
C LEU A 90 11.26 7.16 12.26
N LEU A 91 11.78 6.61 11.16
CA LEU A 91 12.46 7.40 10.13
C LEU A 91 11.53 8.43 9.50
N ILE A 92 10.30 8.03 9.17
CA ILE A 92 9.28 8.93 8.64
C ILE A 92 8.97 10.03 9.67
N GLY A 93 8.69 9.67 10.92
CA GLY A 93 8.37 10.64 11.99
C GLY A 93 9.49 11.66 12.22
N VAL A 94 10.74 11.22 12.25
CA VAL A 94 11.92 12.09 12.38
C VAL A 94 12.05 13.02 11.16
N ALA A 95 11.89 12.51 9.95
CA ALA A 95 11.97 13.31 8.73
C ALA A 95 10.88 14.39 8.68
N VAL A 96 9.64 14.02 9.01
CA VAL A 96 8.50 14.94 9.07
C VAL A 96 8.74 16.02 10.12
N GLY A 97 9.14 15.63 11.34
CA GLY A 97 9.44 16.57 12.42
C GLY A 97 10.57 17.54 12.06
N TYR A 98 11.64 17.03 11.44
CA TYR A 98 12.76 17.87 11.02
C TYR A 98 12.36 18.89 9.94
N VAL A 99 11.57 18.48 8.94
CA VAL A 99 11.06 19.43 7.93
C VAL A 99 10.10 20.45 8.52
N ALA A 100 9.24 20.07 9.47
CA ALA A 100 8.38 21.02 10.17
C ALA A 100 9.20 22.09 10.90
N VAL A 101 10.28 21.71 11.57
CA VAL A 101 11.23 22.65 12.20
C VAL A 101 11.88 23.55 11.16
N LEU A 102 12.38 23.01 10.04
CA LEU A 102 13.02 23.81 8.99
C LEU A 102 12.04 24.81 8.35
N LEU A 103 10.79 24.41 8.08
CA LEU A 103 9.74 25.29 7.58
C LEU A 103 9.41 26.40 8.58
N ALA A 104 9.26 26.07 9.86
CA ALA A 104 9.00 27.06 10.90
C ALA A 104 10.14 28.08 11.02
N LEU A 105 11.40 27.61 10.92
CA LEU A 105 12.57 28.49 10.90
C LEU A 105 12.61 29.35 9.64
N GLU A 106 12.27 28.81 8.46
CA GLU A 106 12.23 29.58 7.21
C GLU A 106 11.15 30.68 7.26
N ILE A 107 9.95 30.34 7.73
CA ILE A 107 8.85 31.31 7.90
C ILE A 107 9.27 32.44 8.84
N ARG A 108 9.96 32.12 9.95
CA ARG A 108 10.50 33.11 10.89
C ARG A 108 11.66 33.92 10.30
N ALA A 109 12.51 33.28 9.49
CA ALA A 109 13.69 33.90 8.89
C ALA A 109 13.39 34.75 7.64
N ARG A 110 12.15 34.73 7.11
CA ARG A 110 11.68 35.66 6.06
C ARG A 110 11.59 37.13 6.51
N GLY A 111 12.20 37.50 7.64
CA GLY A 111 12.63 38.87 7.93
C GLY A 111 13.81 39.31 7.03
N PRO A 112 14.18 40.60 7.05
CA PRO A 112 15.06 41.23 6.04
C PRO A 112 16.54 40.74 6.01
N VAL A 113 16.90 39.70 6.78
CA VAL A 113 18.28 39.27 7.01
C VAL A 113 18.44 37.79 6.66
N GLY A 114 18.61 37.50 5.36
CA GLY A 114 18.78 36.12 4.88
C GLY A 114 19.53 36.01 3.57
N ARG A 115 20.64 36.76 3.41
CA ARG A 115 21.43 36.89 2.16
C ARG A 115 22.78 36.16 2.15
N HIS A 116 23.03 35.19 3.04
CA HIS A 116 24.40 34.68 3.26
C HIS A 116 24.62 33.17 3.07
N ALA A 117 23.72 32.44 2.41
CA ALA A 117 24.01 31.09 1.90
C ALA A 117 24.17 31.14 0.38
N GLY A 118 25.21 30.48 -0.15
CA GLY A 118 25.45 30.43 -1.61
C GLY A 118 24.21 29.95 -2.37
N PRO A 119 23.90 30.55 -3.55
CA PRO A 119 22.60 30.44 -4.20
C PRO A 119 22.15 28.99 -4.47
N ASP A 120 23.09 28.10 -4.79
CA ASP A 120 22.75 26.74 -5.24
C ASP A 120 22.39 25.79 -4.08
N ARG A 121 23.08 25.86 -2.93
CA ARG A 121 22.82 24.97 -1.79
C ARG A 121 21.49 25.27 -1.11
N GLU A 122 21.14 26.55 -1.03
CA GLU A 122 19.89 27.00 -0.44
C GLU A 122 18.70 26.66 -1.35
N ALA A 123 18.86 26.76 -2.67
CA ALA A 123 17.84 26.34 -3.63
C ALA A 123 17.54 24.84 -3.54
N VAL A 124 18.58 23.99 -3.49
CA VAL A 124 18.42 22.53 -3.32
C VAL A 124 17.75 22.19 -2.00
N ARG A 125 18.16 22.85 -0.90
CA ARG A 125 17.56 22.63 0.42
C ARG A 125 16.07 22.98 0.42
N ARG A 126 15.68 24.12 -0.14
CA ARG A 126 14.27 24.53 -0.24
C ARG A 126 13.46 23.58 -1.10
N LEU A 127 14.03 23.10 -2.21
CA LEU A 127 13.38 22.11 -3.06
C LEU A 127 13.04 20.83 -2.28
N VAL A 128 13.99 20.30 -1.50
CA VAL A 128 13.76 19.08 -0.69
C VAL A 128 12.75 19.33 0.42
N ILE A 129 12.81 20.49 1.08
CA ILE A 129 11.83 20.87 2.11
C ILE A 129 10.42 20.93 1.53
N TYR A 130 10.22 21.64 0.41
CA TYR A 130 8.90 21.75 -0.22
C TYR A 130 8.43 20.44 -0.82
N TRP A 131 9.34 19.60 -1.30
CA TRP A 131 8.97 18.27 -1.76
C TRP A 131 8.41 17.42 -0.62
N LEU A 132 9.13 17.27 0.50
CA LEU A 132 8.61 16.50 1.63
C LEU A 132 7.35 17.15 2.21
N ALA A 133 7.30 18.48 2.33
CA ALA A 133 6.10 19.18 2.79
C ALA A 133 4.88 18.90 1.91
N GLY A 134 5.07 18.86 0.59
CA GLY A 134 4.04 18.49 -0.38
C GLY A 134 3.59 17.04 -0.23
N VAL A 135 4.53 16.11 0.00
CA VAL A 135 4.19 14.71 0.26
C VAL A 135 3.46 14.55 1.59
N VAL A 136 3.90 15.21 2.66
CA VAL A 136 3.22 15.22 3.97
C VAL A 136 1.81 15.78 3.83
N ALA A 137 1.63 16.89 3.11
CA ALA A 137 0.31 17.45 2.85
C ALA A 137 -0.59 16.47 2.08
N ALA A 138 -0.04 15.76 1.08
CA ALA A 138 -0.78 14.73 0.36
C ALA A 138 -1.16 13.55 1.26
N VAL A 139 -0.26 13.10 2.14
CA VAL A 139 -0.54 12.02 3.10
C VAL A 139 -1.59 12.46 4.12
N VAL A 140 -1.44 13.64 4.72
CA VAL A 140 -2.45 14.20 5.66
C VAL A 140 -3.81 14.32 4.97
N TYR A 141 -3.84 14.76 3.72
CA TYR A 141 -5.07 14.78 2.93
C TYR A 141 -5.68 13.37 2.80
N THR A 142 -4.89 12.37 2.43
CA THR A 142 -5.41 10.98 2.36
C THR A 142 -5.90 10.50 3.72
N PHE A 143 -5.26 10.89 4.82
CA PHE A 143 -5.71 10.57 6.19
C PHE A 143 -7.08 11.15 6.54
N LEU A 144 -7.29 12.42 6.18
CA LEU A 144 -8.49 13.14 6.57
C LEU A 144 -9.68 12.85 5.64
N LEU A 145 -9.40 12.67 4.36
CA LEU A 145 -10.41 12.75 3.29
C LEU A 145 -10.27 11.63 2.26
N GLY A 146 -9.36 10.68 2.41
CA GLY A 146 -9.13 9.66 1.38
C GLY A 146 -9.04 8.24 1.93
N GLU A 147 -8.71 7.33 1.02
CA GLU A 147 -8.38 5.96 1.34
C GLU A 147 -6.91 5.91 1.79
N VAL A 148 -6.70 5.77 3.11
CA VAL A 148 -5.36 5.45 3.62
C VAL A 148 -5.20 3.96 3.63
N GLU A 149 -4.22 3.53 2.84
CA GLU A 149 -3.66 2.21 2.91
C GLU A 149 -2.21 2.30 3.41
N GLU A 150 -1.70 1.19 3.93
CA GLU A 150 -0.32 1.10 4.39
C GLU A 150 0.68 1.43 3.26
N GLN A 151 0.32 1.15 2.00
CA GLN A 151 1.15 1.48 0.84
C GLN A 151 1.32 2.98 0.59
N THR A 152 0.40 3.83 1.08
CA THR A 152 0.50 5.29 0.94
C THR A 152 1.75 5.84 1.63
N PHE A 153 2.26 5.15 2.66
CA PHE A 153 3.49 5.52 3.36
C PHE A 153 4.77 5.33 2.53
N TYR A 154 4.75 4.51 1.47
CA TYR A 154 5.90 4.39 0.57
C TYR A 154 6.21 5.70 -0.16
N LEU A 155 5.19 6.53 -0.39
CA LEU A 155 5.38 7.88 -0.94
C LEU A 155 6.23 8.77 -0.02
N MET A 156 6.20 8.53 1.30
CA MET A 156 7.03 9.25 2.27
C MET A 156 8.39 8.61 2.51
N ALA A 157 8.54 7.30 2.29
CA ALA A 157 9.77 6.60 2.60
C ALA A 157 10.97 7.20 1.84
N VAL A 158 10.85 7.37 0.53
CA VAL A 158 11.92 7.92 -0.32
C VAL A 158 12.32 9.35 0.10
N PRO A 159 11.42 10.35 0.16
CA PRO A 159 11.80 11.70 0.57
C PRO A 159 12.29 11.75 2.01
N ALA A 160 11.79 10.90 2.91
CA ALA A 160 12.28 10.80 4.29
C ALA A 160 13.77 10.41 4.33
N THR A 161 14.21 9.45 3.51
CA THR A 161 15.63 9.06 3.47
C THR A 161 16.56 10.21 3.08
N VAL A 162 16.16 11.02 2.09
CA VAL A 162 16.93 12.20 1.64
C VAL A 162 17.02 13.23 2.77
N VAL A 163 15.92 13.48 3.47
CA VAL A 163 15.84 14.43 4.58
C VAL A 163 16.67 13.96 5.79
N ILE A 164 16.67 12.66 6.07
CA ILE A 164 17.52 12.08 7.12
C ILE A 164 19.00 12.22 6.77
N ALA A 165 19.40 12.00 5.51
CA ALA A 165 20.77 12.25 5.07
C ALA A 165 21.18 13.72 5.26
N MET A 166 20.28 14.66 4.97
CA MET A 166 20.49 16.08 5.27
C MET A 166 20.60 16.36 6.77
N LEU A 167 19.79 15.70 7.61
CA LEU A 167 19.89 15.83 9.07
C LEU A 167 21.25 15.33 9.58
N VAL A 168 21.71 14.17 9.11
CA VAL A 168 23.02 13.60 9.48
C VAL A 168 24.16 14.57 9.13
N THR A 169 24.13 15.13 7.93
CA THR A 169 25.18 16.07 7.48
C THR A 169 25.15 17.40 8.26
N HIS A 170 23.97 17.92 8.61
CA HIS A 170 23.84 19.13 9.44
C HIS A 170 24.29 18.88 10.89
N THR A 171 23.95 17.73 11.46
CA THR A 171 24.27 17.40 12.86
C THR A 171 25.72 16.99 13.07
N ALA A 172 26.44 16.61 12.01
CA ALA A 172 27.88 16.34 12.03
C ALA A 172 28.73 17.54 12.51
N VAL A 173 28.17 18.76 12.50
CA VAL A 173 28.82 19.98 12.99
C VAL A 173 28.77 20.09 14.53
N HIS A 174 27.79 19.45 15.19
CA HIS A 174 27.64 19.48 16.65
C HIS A 174 28.28 18.24 17.31
N ARG A 175 29.31 18.46 18.15
CA ARG A 175 30.09 17.37 18.78
C ARG A 175 29.24 16.28 19.46
N ALA A 176 28.19 16.67 20.19
CA ALA A 176 27.32 15.72 20.88
C ALA A 176 26.45 14.87 19.93
N LEU A 177 25.99 15.45 18.83
CA LEU A 177 25.11 14.77 17.87
C LEU A 177 25.88 13.95 16.83
N ARG A 178 27.18 14.24 16.65
CA ARG A 178 28.06 13.58 15.69
C ARG A 178 28.23 12.08 15.92
N VAL A 179 28.07 11.61 17.15
CA VAL A 179 28.11 10.17 17.49
C VAL A 179 26.70 9.61 17.65
N PHE A 180 25.80 10.36 18.30
CA PHE A 180 24.45 9.89 18.58
C PHE A 180 23.64 9.59 17.32
N VAL A 181 23.62 10.52 16.35
CA VAL A 181 22.82 10.38 15.12
C VAL A 181 23.23 9.16 14.28
N PRO A 182 24.53 8.93 13.97
CA PRO A 182 24.90 7.74 13.20
C PRO A 182 24.69 6.44 13.98
N VAL A 183 24.87 6.43 15.31
CA VAL A 183 24.57 5.24 16.13
C VAL A 183 23.07 4.93 16.09
N ALA A 184 22.21 5.93 16.27
CA ALA A 184 20.76 5.75 16.17
C ALA A 184 20.35 5.24 14.78
N LEU A 185 20.92 5.82 13.72
CA LEU A 185 20.68 5.36 12.35
C LEU A 185 21.14 3.92 12.14
N ALA A 186 22.31 3.54 12.65
CA ALA A 186 22.82 2.18 12.57
C ALA A 186 21.91 1.18 13.28
N VAL A 187 21.39 1.51 14.47
CA VAL A 187 20.42 0.69 15.21
C VAL A 187 19.13 0.51 14.41
N VAL A 188 18.61 1.59 13.81
CA VAL A 188 17.40 1.54 12.98
C VAL A 188 17.61 0.68 11.73
N LEU A 189 18.74 0.85 11.04
CA LEU A 189 19.08 0.05 9.85
C LEU A 189 19.30 -1.43 10.21
N ALA A 190 19.93 -1.73 11.34
CA ALA A 190 20.09 -3.09 11.84
C ALA A 190 18.73 -3.73 12.15
N GLY A 191 17.82 -2.98 12.78
CA GLY A 191 16.44 -3.40 13.01
C GLY A 191 15.69 -3.71 11.71
N SER A 192 15.75 -2.80 10.73
CA SER A 192 15.17 -3.02 9.40
C SER A 192 15.78 -4.25 8.69
N GLY A 193 17.10 -4.44 8.80
CA GLY A 193 17.80 -5.59 8.26
C GLY A 193 17.36 -6.91 8.90
N ALA A 194 17.15 -6.92 10.22
CA ALA A 194 16.64 -8.09 10.93
C ALA A 194 15.20 -8.45 10.51
N VAL A 195 14.34 -7.45 10.31
CA VAL A 195 12.99 -7.65 9.78
C VAL A 195 13.04 -8.19 8.35
N TRP A 196 13.85 -7.57 7.48
CA TRP A 196 14.04 -8.02 6.10
C TRP A 196 14.51 -9.48 6.07
N TRP A 197 15.52 -9.82 6.88
CA TRP A 197 16.04 -11.17 7.01
C TRP A 197 14.93 -12.15 7.42
N THR A 198 14.15 -11.80 8.45
CA THR A 198 13.06 -12.65 8.94
C THR A 198 11.98 -12.87 7.87
N ILE A 199 11.67 -11.86 7.06
CA ILE A 199 10.69 -11.96 5.98
C ILE A 199 11.21 -12.85 4.84
N HIS A 200 12.48 -12.73 4.47
CA HIS A 200 13.03 -13.44 3.30
C HIS A 200 13.57 -14.84 3.61
N THR A 201 13.74 -15.19 4.89
CA THR A 201 14.21 -16.52 5.31
C THR A 201 13.10 -17.44 5.80
N ARG A 202 11.92 -16.90 6.09
CA ARG A 202 10.76 -17.74 6.45
C ARG A 202 9.98 -18.10 5.19
N PRO A 203 9.65 -19.38 4.96
CA PRO A 203 8.79 -19.79 3.86
C PRO A 203 7.43 -19.10 3.98
N ASP A 204 6.95 -18.54 2.86
CA ASP A 204 5.62 -17.96 2.70
C ASP A 204 5.09 -18.36 1.32
N ASP A 205 5.05 -19.68 1.11
CA ASP A 205 4.84 -20.35 -0.18
C ASP A 205 3.46 -21.02 -0.28
N ALA A 206 2.51 -20.64 0.58
CA ALA A 206 1.17 -21.25 0.63
C ALA A 206 0.46 -21.23 -0.73
N TYR A 207 0.57 -20.12 -1.48
CA TYR A 207 0.01 -20.03 -2.84
C TYR A 207 0.75 -20.90 -3.85
N LEU A 208 2.08 -21.03 -3.75
CA LEU A 208 2.84 -21.92 -4.61
C LEU A 208 2.39 -23.37 -4.40
N ARG A 209 2.27 -23.79 -3.14
CA ARG A 209 1.76 -25.11 -2.76
C ARG A 209 0.33 -25.33 -3.23
N LEU A 210 -0.51 -24.29 -3.22
CA LEU A 210 -1.87 -24.36 -3.77
C LEU A 210 -1.85 -24.61 -5.28
N VAL A 211 -1.02 -23.88 -6.02
CA VAL A 211 -0.88 -24.05 -7.48
C VAL A 211 -0.35 -25.46 -7.81
N GLU A 212 0.63 -25.95 -7.06
CA GLU A 212 1.16 -27.31 -7.19
C GLU A 212 0.09 -28.37 -6.88
N PHE A 213 -0.79 -28.13 -5.91
CA PHE A 213 -1.91 -29.02 -5.59
C PHE A 213 -2.99 -29.01 -6.68
N LEU A 214 -3.33 -27.84 -7.21
CA LEU A 214 -4.39 -27.68 -8.22
C LEU A 214 -3.97 -28.19 -9.59
N GLY A 215 -2.71 -28.00 -10.00
CA GLY A 215 -2.23 -28.35 -11.33
C GLY A 215 -2.58 -29.78 -11.79
N PRO A 216 -2.36 -30.82 -10.97
CA PRO A 216 -2.71 -32.20 -11.32
C PRO A 216 -4.20 -32.52 -11.21
N GLN A 217 -4.99 -31.76 -10.44
CA GLN A 217 -6.35 -32.14 -10.03
C GLN A 217 -7.46 -31.33 -10.72
N ALA A 218 -7.15 -30.10 -11.14
CA ALA A 218 -8.14 -29.16 -11.65
C ALA A 218 -7.86 -28.87 -13.14
N GLY A 219 -8.85 -29.14 -14.00
CA GLY A 219 -8.76 -28.84 -15.43
C GLY A 219 -8.88 -27.34 -15.72
N THR A 220 -8.52 -26.91 -16.94
CA THR A 220 -8.55 -25.51 -17.42
C THR A 220 -9.95 -24.90 -17.58
N GLY A 221 -10.93 -25.38 -16.82
CA GLY A 221 -12.30 -24.86 -16.76
C GLY A 221 -12.90 -24.97 -15.35
N THR A 222 -12.10 -25.36 -14.36
CA THR A 222 -12.52 -25.35 -12.96
C THR A 222 -12.75 -23.92 -12.51
N VAL A 223 -13.92 -23.68 -11.91
CA VAL A 223 -14.29 -22.38 -11.35
C VAL A 223 -14.01 -22.39 -9.84
N ILE A 224 -13.24 -21.41 -9.37
CA ILE A 224 -12.87 -21.24 -7.96
C ILE A 224 -13.50 -19.94 -7.47
N ALA A 225 -14.28 -20.04 -6.40
CA ALA A 225 -14.80 -18.91 -5.66
C ALA A 225 -13.73 -18.38 -4.71
N LEU A 226 -13.31 -17.14 -4.93
CA LEU A 226 -12.27 -16.48 -4.16
C LEU A 226 -12.89 -15.69 -3.02
N GLY A 227 -12.51 -16.03 -1.80
CA GLY A 227 -12.82 -15.24 -0.62
C GLY A 227 -11.83 -14.12 -0.36
N GLU A 228 -10.81 -13.95 -1.21
CA GLU A 228 -9.75 -12.95 -1.09
C GLU A 228 -9.19 -12.56 -2.47
N HIS A 229 -8.67 -11.35 -2.63
CA HIS A 229 -8.34 -10.76 -3.93
C HIS A 229 -6.97 -11.13 -4.50
N THR A 230 -6.05 -11.62 -3.68
CA THR A 230 -4.65 -11.91 -4.07
C THR A 230 -4.55 -13.15 -4.95
N ALA A 231 -5.36 -14.18 -4.68
CA ALA A 231 -5.41 -15.42 -5.46
C ALA A 231 -5.62 -15.21 -6.97
N GLN A 232 -6.32 -14.13 -7.35
CA GLN A 232 -6.59 -13.86 -8.76
C GLN A 232 -5.33 -13.66 -9.61
N PHE A 233 -4.22 -13.28 -8.99
CA PHE A 233 -2.95 -13.05 -9.66
C PHE A 233 -2.07 -14.30 -9.76
N VAL A 234 -2.37 -15.34 -8.98
CA VAL A 234 -1.54 -16.57 -8.88
C VAL A 234 -2.23 -17.81 -9.43
N LEU A 235 -3.51 -17.71 -9.83
CA LEU A 235 -4.29 -18.79 -10.42
C LEU A 235 -4.64 -18.52 -11.89
N PRO A 236 -3.66 -18.35 -12.80
CA PRO A 236 -3.94 -18.14 -14.21
C PRO A 236 -4.58 -19.40 -14.83
N GLY A 237 -5.62 -19.20 -15.65
CA GLY A 237 -6.29 -20.29 -16.38
C GLY A 237 -7.45 -20.96 -15.65
N PHE A 238 -7.78 -20.53 -14.43
CA PHE A 238 -9.01 -20.92 -13.73
C PHE A 238 -10.12 -19.91 -13.97
N GLY A 239 -11.38 -20.37 -13.93
CA GLY A 239 -12.51 -19.46 -13.83
C GLY A 239 -12.55 -18.90 -12.40
N LEU A 240 -12.51 -17.58 -12.24
CA LEU A 240 -12.50 -16.96 -10.91
C LEU A 240 -13.80 -16.19 -10.72
N VAL A 241 -14.46 -16.45 -9.59
CA VAL A 241 -15.66 -15.73 -9.15
C VAL A 241 -15.48 -15.29 -7.71
N GLU A 242 -16.15 -14.24 -7.29
CA GLU A 242 -16.15 -13.85 -5.88
C GLU A 242 -16.98 -14.84 -5.06
N LEU A 243 -16.49 -15.19 -3.86
CA LEU A 243 -17.25 -16.01 -2.94
C LEU A 243 -18.40 -15.18 -2.36
N PRO A 244 -19.67 -15.59 -2.55
CA PRO A 244 -20.80 -14.84 -2.03
C PRO A 244 -20.78 -14.85 -0.50
N VAL A 245 -20.94 -13.67 0.09
CA VAL A 245 -21.10 -13.51 1.54
C VAL A 245 -22.52 -13.95 1.91
N SER A 246 -22.65 -14.74 2.99
CA SER A 246 -23.94 -15.26 3.44
C SER A 246 -24.91 -14.11 3.75
N GLY A 247 -25.93 -13.92 2.90
CA GLY A 247 -26.96 -12.88 3.05
C GLY A 247 -27.14 -11.96 1.84
N GLU A 248 -26.20 -11.96 0.88
CA GLU A 248 -26.36 -11.24 -0.38
C GLU A 248 -27.07 -12.10 -1.44
N PRO A 249 -27.94 -11.52 -2.28
CA PRO A 249 -28.53 -12.24 -3.39
C PRO A 249 -27.43 -12.63 -4.37
N THR A 250 -27.08 -13.93 -4.40
CA THR A 250 -26.09 -14.46 -5.33
C THR A 250 -26.54 -14.14 -6.75
N PRO A 251 -25.81 -13.31 -7.53
CA PRO A 251 -26.03 -13.29 -8.97
C PRO A 251 -25.84 -14.72 -9.47
N THR A 252 -26.55 -15.13 -10.52
CA THR A 252 -26.44 -16.46 -11.15
C THR A 252 -25.02 -16.69 -11.66
N LEU A 253 -24.11 -17.00 -10.75
CA LEU A 253 -22.71 -17.28 -11.01
C LEU A 253 -22.61 -18.73 -11.49
N PRO A 254 -21.67 -19.04 -12.38
CA PRO A 254 -21.33 -20.43 -12.68
C PRO A 254 -21.07 -21.18 -11.37
N PRO A 255 -21.54 -22.42 -11.21
CA PRO A 255 -21.34 -23.17 -9.97
C PRO A 255 -19.83 -23.34 -9.74
N ALA A 256 -19.31 -22.57 -8.78
CA ALA A 256 -17.93 -22.70 -8.35
C ALA A 256 -17.74 -24.09 -7.74
N GLN A 257 -16.68 -24.79 -8.15
CA GLN A 257 -16.36 -26.12 -7.66
C GLN A 257 -15.60 -26.06 -6.35
N TYR A 258 -14.80 -25.01 -6.16
CA TYR A 258 -14.00 -24.82 -4.95
C TYR A 258 -14.21 -23.43 -4.36
N ALA A 259 -14.06 -23.31 -3.04
CA ALA A 259 -13.94 -22.04 -2.33
C ALA A 259 -12.54 -21.91 -1.75
N LEU A 260 -11.84 -20.83 -2.05
CA LEU A 260 -10.53 -20.52 -1.51
C LEU A 260 -10.64 -19.35 -0.52
N VAL A 261 -10.17 -19.54 0.72
CA VAL A 261 -10.19 -18.51 1.75
C VAL A 261 -8.86 -18.45 2.50
N SER A 262 -8.56 -17.29 3.08
CA SER A 262 -7.39 -17.03 3.90
C SER A 262 -7.84 -16.67 5.31
N THR A 263 -7.50 -17.51 6.30
CA THR A 263 -7.99 -17.32 7.67
C THR A 263 -7.48 -16.03 8.29
N GLU A 264 -6.22 -15.65 8.04
CA GLU A 264 -5.64 -14.43 8.60
C GLU A 264 -6.25 -13.19 7.96
N LEU A 265 -6.41 -13.19 6.62
CA LEU A 265 -7.01 -12.04 5.93
C LEU A 265 -8.48 -11.85 6.34
N SER A 266 -9.25 -12.93 6.50
CA SER A 266 -10.61 -12.88 7.02
C SER A 266 -10.68 -12.42 8.48
N ALA A 267 -9.78 -12.91 9.35
CA ALA A 267 -9.73 -12.50 10.76
C ALA A 267 -9.35 -11.02 10.92
N LEU A 268 -8.49 -10.52 10.03
CA LEU A 268 -8.06 -9.12 10.03
C LEU A 268 -9.04 -8.18 9.29
N GLY A 269 -10.15 -8.68 8.73
CA GLY A 269 -11.09 -7.89 7.93
C GLY A 269 -10.46 -7.32 6.65
N LEU A 270 -9.45 -8.01 6.11
CA LEU A 270 -8.75 -7.65 4.85
C LEU A 270 -9.22 -8.48 3.66
N ALA A 271 -10.03 -9.50 3.90
CA ALA A 271 -10.70 -10.29 2.89
C ALA A 271 -12.20 -9.90 2.84
N PRO A 272 -12.83 -9.90 1.64
CA PRO A 272 -14.28 -9.70 1.52
C PRO A 272 -15.10 -10.67 2.36
N VAL A 273 -14.56 -11.87 2.61
CA VAL A 273 -15.22 -12.92 3.35
C VAL A 273 -14.90 -12.83 4.85
N PRO A 274 -15.89 -12.64 5.74
CA PRO A 274 -15.67 -12.60 7.17
C PRO A 274 -15.37 -13.98 7.75
N SER A 275 -14.75 -14.02 8.94
CA SER A 275 -14.42 -15.27 9.64
C SER A 275 -15.64 -16.17 9.89
N THR A 276 -16.83 -15.60 10.09
CA THR A 276 -18.08 -16.36 10.26
C THR A 276 -18.46 -17.17 9.03
N THR A 277 -18.13 -16.69 7.83
CA THR A 277 -18.32 -17.44 6.58
C THR A 277 -17.27 -18.53 6.43
N VAL A 278 -16.03 -18.30 6.86
CA VAL A 278 -14.99 -19.35 6.93
C VAL A 278 -15.45 -20.47 7.87
N ASP A 279 -15.97 -20.13 9.06
CA ASP A 279 -16.54 -21.12 9.99
C ASP A 279 -17.73 -21.88 9.39
N ALA A 280 -18.52 -21.23 8.53
CA ALA A 280 -19.64 -21.87 7.84
C ALA A 280 -19.14 -22.86 6.77
N LEU A 281 -18.08 -22.51 6.03
CA LEU A 281 -17.42 -23.43 5.09
C LEU A 281 -16.83 -24.64 5.81
N ASP A 282 -16.10 -24.42 6.92
CA ASP A 282 -15.53 -25.48 7.77
C ASP A 282 -16.58 -26.51 8.22
N ARG A 283 -17.81 -26.06 8.47
CA ARG A 283 -18.90 -26.93 8.94
C ARG A 283 -19.63 -27.67 7.82
N ARG A 284 -19.65 -27.13 6.59
CA ARG A 284 -20.54 -27.59 5.51
C ARG A 284 -19.80 -28.32 4.39
N HIS A 285 -18.56 -27.95 4.13
CA HIS A 285 -17.80 -28.41 2.98
C HIS A 285 -16.51 -29.10 3.42
N PRO A 286 -16.09 -30.16 2.73
CA PRO A 286 -14.84 -30.83 3.02
C PRO A 286 -13.67 -29.94 2.62
N LEU A 287 -12.71 -29.82 3.53
CA LEU A 287 -11.42 -29.19 3.28
C LEU A 287 -10.56 -30.13 2.41
N VAL A 288 -10.22 -29.70 1.21
CA VAL A 288 -9.42 -30.50 0.26
C VAL A 288 -7.95 -30.08 0.21
N PHE A 289 -7.63 -28.85 0.59
CA PHE A 289 -6.26 -28.38 0.71
C PHE A 289 -6.13 -27.36 1.83
N THR A 290 -5.00 -27.43 2.54
CA THR A 290 -4.57 -26.40 3.49
C THR A 290 -3.08 -26.19 3.38
N ALA A 291 -2.66 -24.94 3.38
CA ALA A 291 -1.27 -24.56 3.54
C ALA A 291 -1.16 -23.36 4.47
N SER A 292 -0.27 -23.46 5.46
CA SER A 292 0.01 -22.35 6.36
C SER A 292 1.03 -21.40 5.73
N GLY A 293 0.78 -20.11 5.82
CA GLY A 293 1.68 -19.05 5.38
C GLY A 293 1.63 -17.88 6.35
N ARG A 294 2.74 -17.15 6.50
CA ARG A 294 2.83 -16.01 7.41
C ARG A 294 1.86 -14.89 7.02
N THR A 295 1.60 -14.72 5.72
CA THR A 295 0.74 -13.64 5.21
C THR A 295 -0.74 -14.02 5.20
N VAL A 296 -1.04 -15.31 4.97
CA VAL A 296 -2.40 -15.81 4.79
C VAL A 296 -2.96 -16.57 6.01
N GLY A 297 -2.12 -16.82 7.02
CA GLY A 297 -2.47 -17.71 8.13
C GLY A 297 -2.58 -19.14 7.61
N GLU A 298 -3.80 -19.62 7.43
CA GLU A 298 -4.09 -20.85 6.71
C GLU A 298 -4.84 -20.50 5.41
N LEU A 299 -4.24 -20.88 4.29
CA LEU A 299 -4.87 -20.85 2.99
C LEU A 299 -5.64 -22.17 2.82
N ARG A 300 -6.97 -22.08 2.79
CA ARG A 300 -7.87 -23.24 2.81
C ARG A 300 -8.69 -23.31 1.54
N LEU A 301 -8.73 -24.49 0.93
CA LEU A 301 -9.55 -24.79 -0.24
C LEU A 301 -10.63 -25.80 0.16
N TYR A 302 -11.90 -25.45 -0.04
CA TYR A 302 -13.05 -26.32 0.19
C TYR A 302 -13.64 -26.78 -1.13
N ASP A 303 -14.13 -28.01 -1.19
CA ASP A 303 -14.88 -28.53 -2.34
C ASP A 303 -16.37 -28.23 -2.14
N LEU A 304 -16.90 -27.30 -2.95
CA LEU A 304 -18.29 -26.88 -2.92
C LEU A 304 -19.22 -27.87 -3.65
N SER A 305 -18.67 -28.77 -4.48
CA SER A 305 -19.45 -29.78 -5.19
C SER A 305 -19.87 -30.95 -4.30
N ARG A 306 -19.23 -31.07 -3.13
CA ARG A 306 -19.51 -32.10 -2.13
C ARG A 306 -20.06 -31.45 -0.86
N ASP A 307 -21.35 -31.62 -0.61
CA ASP A 307 -21.90 -31.40 0.72
C ASP A 307 -21.42 -32.53 1.63
N GLY A 308 -20.46 -32.22 2.52
CA GLY A 308 -19.60 -33.24 3.10
C GLY A 308 -19.51 -33.17 4.62
N ARG A 309 -20.16 -34.14 5.30
CA ARG A 309 -19.67 -34.63 6.60
C ARG A 309 -18.18 -34.98 6.48
N PRO A 310 -17.36 -34.66 7.49
CA PRO A 310 -15.91 -34.56 7.34
C PRO A 310 -15.28 -35.93 7.05
N THR A 311 -14.59 -36.02 5.92
CA THR A 311 -13.61 -37.08 5.66
C THR A 311 -12.25 -36.40 5.65
N VAL A 312 -11.51 -36.54 6.74
CA VAL A 312 -10.18 -35.93 6.91
C VAL A 312 -9.22 -36.59 5.92
N ALA A 313 -8.89 -35.90 4.83
CA ALA A 313 -7.74 -36.25 4.00
C ALA A 313 -6.48 -35.73 4.70
N GLN A 314 -5.70 -36.65 5.26
CA GLN A 314 -4.35 -36.35 5.77
C GLN A 314 -3.41 -36.11 4.57
N GLY A 315 -2.77 -34.93 4.54
CA GLY A 315 -1.80 -34.57 3.50
C GLY A 315 -0.63 -33.74 4.04
N ALA A 316 0.42 -34.45 4.42
CA ALA A 316 1.83 -34.04 4.50
C ALA A 316 2.20 -32.76 5.26
N SER A 317 2.46 -32.91 6.56
CA SER A 317 3.53 -32.16 7.22
C SER A 317 4.89 -32.75 6.80
N ARG A 318 5.69 -31.96 6.10
CA ARG A 318 7.16 -31.97 6.13
C ARG A 318 7.68 -30.64 5.62
#